data_AF-A0A6N3XBW3-F1
#
_entry.id   AF-A0A6N3XBW3-F1
#
_cell.length_a   1.000
_cell.length_b   1.000
_cell.length_c   1.000
_cell.angle_alpha   90.00
_cell.angle_beta   90.00
_cell.angle_gamma   90.00
#
_symmetry.space_group_name_H-M   'P 1'
#
loop_
_entity.id
_entity.type
_entity.pdbx_description
1 polymer ?
#
loop_
_entity_poly.entity_id
_entity_poly.type
_entity_poly.pdbx_seq_one_letter_code
_entity_poly.pdbx_strand_id
1 'polypeptide(L)'
;MVADGSSDSLAPLLQRLLGGVPLLEESPTHVLEVVGVLESYGEVLDAYSRNLIYQGEQQFLNPFPVFRFFNGELSLGRLWRHLNHDRINFEYAEYCQKAMLWHGTGGLDAFLESERFAGICQQVARLKRRHDPLLGLLSTLFPQFLPELIRSAATTHALGQFWRVMSDLFLDLARAHRDGQITSIASIVEFVKTGLVAAAGLPIRYAVQLHGATVAILPEDAQLTFLMDVAVPYVEAVFLRGMPFLGTLSFNAQATKIPHDQGQFGYGALFADPLPTMGAGIPPSLLMQDMYRHLPRDLETAYQSQGRGVVDIHVKICMSFQKAMFCVTNGAINGTMPYLLDDPDPQHQSANRDHCMAWLERLRQAQLTALDASGPETIRTAGHH
;
A
#
# COMPACT_ATOMS: atom_id res chain seq x y z
N MET A 1 -8.24 -29.31 26.70
CA MET A 1 -7.09 -29.78 25.90
C MET A 1 -7.27 -29.24 24.50
N VAL A 2 -6.74 -28.04 24.26
CA VAL A 2 -6.74 -27.41 22.94
C VAL A 2 -5.47 -27.90 22.26
N ALA A 3 -5.61 -28.50 21.09
CA ALA A 3 -4.51 -29.05 20.34
C ALA A 3 -3.49 -27.93 20.02
N ASP A 4 -2.24 -28.22 20.33
CA ASP A 4 -1.07 -27.42 19.98
C ASP A 4 -0.83 -27.57 18.46
N GLY A 5 -1.55 -26.79 17.65
CA GLY A 5 -1.52 -26.84 16.18
C GLY A 5 -0.70 -25.73 15.53
N SER A 6 0.12 -25.01 16.29
CA SER A 6 0.73 -23.76 15.81
C SER A 6 2.04 -23.93 15.05
N SER A 7 2.76 -25.05 15.20
CA SER A 7 4.03 -25.29 14.48
C SER A 7 3.85 -25.93 13.10
N ASP A 8 2.73 -26.65 12.85
CA ASP A 8 2.52 -27.42 11.62
C ASP A 8 1.88 -26.61 10.47
N SER A 9 1.24 -25.46 10.75
CA SER A 9 0.49 -24.70 9.74
C SER A 9 1.36 -23.97 8.72
N LEU A 10 2.62 -23.64 9.06
CA LEU A 10 3.53 -22.90 8.18
C LEU A 10 4.39 -23.82 7.31
N ALA A 11 4.55 -25.10 7.68
CA ALA A 11 5.42 -26.02 6.95
C ALA A 11 5.01 -26.21 5.47
N PRO A 12 3.72 -26.35 5.12
CA PRO A 12 3.30 -26.41 3.71
C PRO A 12 3.64 -25.12 2.95
N LEU A 13 3.46 -23.96 3.57
CA LEU A 13 3.77 -22.67 2.94
C LEU A 13 5.28 -22.49 2.74
N LEU A 14 6.09 -22.94 3.69
CA LEU A 14 7.55 -22.94 3.56
C LEU A 14 8.00 -23.81 2.39
N GLN A 15 7.42 -25.01 2.26
CA GLN A 15 7.73 -25.90 1.15
C GLN A 15 7.36 -25.28 -0.20
N ARG A 16 6.23 -24.56 -0.28
CA ARG A 16 5.85 -23.82 -1.50
C ARG A 16 6.89 -22.75 -1.85
N LEU A 17 7.25 -21.88 -0.90
CA LEU A 17 8.24 -20.83 -1.13
C LEU A 17 9.60 -21.38 -1.57
N LEU A 18 10.11 -22.41 -0.88
CA LEU A 18 11.38 -23.05 -1.22
C LEU A 18 11.32 -23.84 -2.54
N GLY A 19 10.14 -24.30 -2.94
CA GLY A 19 9.90 -24.93 -4.24
C GLY A 19 9.67 -23.94 -5.39
N GLY A 20 9.72 -22.62 -5.13
CA GLY A 20 9.40 -21.60 -6.13
C GLY A 20 7.91 -21.57 -6.53
N VAL A 21 7.04 -22.20 -5.73
CA VAL A 21 5.60 -22.23 -5.95
C VAL A 21 4.96 -21.05 -5.22
N PRO A 22 4.08 -20.27 -5.87
CA PRO A 22 3.37 -19.17 -5.21
C PRO A 22 2.59 -19.60 -3.97
N LEU A 23 2.46 -18.69 -3.00
CA LEU A 23 1.63 -18.88 -1.79
C LEU A 23 0.16 -19.11 -2.15
N LEU A 24 -0.39 -18.28 -3.05
CA LEU A 24 -1.76 -18.41 -3.54
C LEU A 24 -1.88 -19.65 -4.44
N GLU A 25 -2.93 -20.45 -4.24
CA GLU A 25 -3.19 -21.63 -5.05
C GLU A 25 -3.52 -21.29 -6.50
N GLU A 26 -3.08 -22.17 -7.40
CA GLU A 26 -3.28 -22.01 -8.83
C GLU A 26 -4.72 -22.37 -9.21
N SER A 27 -5.45 -21.41 -9.79
CA SER A 27 -6.74 -21.67 -10.42
C SER A 27 -7.08 -20.59 -11.45
N PRO A 28 -7.87 -20.88 -12.50
CA PRO A 28 -8.33 -19.86 -13.45
C PRO A 28 -9.10 -18.73 -12.77
N THR A 29 -9.86 -19.04 -11.71
CA THR A 29 -10.58 -18.05 -10.91
C THR A 29 -9.62 -17.10 -10.21
N HIS A 30 -8.57 -17.61 -9.57
CA HIS A 30 -7.57 -16.77 -8.92
C HIS A 30 -6.80 -15.90 -9.91
N VAL A 31 -6.46 -16.44 -11.09
CA VAL A 31 -5.82 -15.64 -12.14
C VAL A 31 -6.73 -14.48 -12.55
N LEU A 32 -8.01 -14.73 -12.81
CA LEU A 32 -8.99 -13.69 -13.15
C LEU A 32 -9.15 -12.66 -12.03
N GLU A 33 -9.30 -13.10 -10.79
CA GLU A 33 -9.44 -12.24 -9.61
C GLU A 33 -8.22 -11.34 -9.42
N VAL A 34 -7.02 -11.92 -9.44
CA VAL A 34 -5.77 -11.17 -9.20
C VAL A 34 -5.48 -10.21 -10.35
N VAL A 35 -5.59 -10.64 -11.61
CA VAL A 35 -5.34 -9.75 -12.74
C VAL A 35 -6.39 -8.61 -12.78
N GLY A 36 -7.67 -8.95 -12.67
CA GLY A 36 -8.74 -7.97 -12.80
C GLY A 36 -8.75 -6.96 -11.65
N VAL A 37 -8.45 -7.40 -10.42
CA VAL A 37 -8.38 -6.50 -9.27
C VAL A 37 -7.14 -5.59 -9.33
N LEU A 38 -6.01 -6.10 -9.84
CA LEU A 38 -4.80 -5.30 -10.04
C LEU A 38 -4.98 -4.28 -11.18
N GLU A 39 -5.71 -4.61 -12.24
CA GLU A 39 -6.08 -3.64 -13.28
C GLU A 39 -6.88 -2.48 -12.70
N SER A 40 -7.97 -2.79 -11.99
CA SER A 40 -8.79 -1.80 -11.30
C SER A 40 -7.98 -0.96 -10.31
N TYR A 41 -7.12 -1.62 -9.51
CA TYR A 41 -6.27 -0.93 -8.56
C TYR A 41 -5.22 -0.05 -9.26
N GLY A 42 -4.68 -0.48 -10.40
CA GLY A 42 -3.73 0.29 -11.22
C GLY A 42 -4.32 1.63 -11.67
N GLU A 43 -5.58 1.65 -12.11
CA GLU A 43 -6.29 2.88 -12.47
C GLU A 43 -6.49 3.82 -11.26
N VAL A 44 -6.84 3.26 -10.10
CA VAL A 44 -7.01 4.04 -8.86
C VAL A 44 -5.66 4.60 -8.38
N LEU A 45 -4.59 3.79 -8.46
CA LEU A 45 -3.24 4.22 -8.12
C LEU A 45 -2.72 5.31 -9.05
N ASP A 46 -3.06 5.29 -10.34
CA ASP A 46 -2.73 6.36 -11.27
C ASP A 46 -3.33 7.70 -10.80
N ALA A 47 -4.61 7.69 -10.43
CA ALA A 47 -5.28 8.86 -9.90
C ALA A 47 -4.67 9.31 -8.57
N TYR A 48 -4.44 8.39 -7.63
CA TYR A 48 -3.83 8.69 -6.34
C TYR A 48 -2.43 9.27 -6.48
N SER A 49 -1.58 8.66 -7.31
CA SER A 49 -0.21 9.11 -7.59
C SER A 49 -0.19 10.55 -8.08
N ARG A 50 -0.99 10.87 -9.11
CA ARG A 50 -1.10 12.25 -9.63
C ARG A 50 -1.54 13.23 -8.55
N ASN A 51 -2.52 12.83 -7.74
CA ASN A 51 -3.01 13.70 -6.68
C ASN A 51 -1.98 13.94 -5.58
N LEU A 52 -1.30 12.89 -5.09
CA LEU A 52 -0.29 13.02 -4.05
C LEU A 52 0.90 13.87 -4.52
N ILE A 53 1.38 13.67 -5.75
CA ILE A 53 2.44 14.50 -6.33
C ILE A 53 1.99 15.97 -6.42
N TYR A 54 0.77 16.22 -6.92
CA TYR A 54 0.17 17.56 -6.95
C TYR A 54 0.06 18.18 -5.55
N GLN A 55 -0.38 17.41 -4.55
CA GLN A 55 -0.49 17.88 -3.16
C GLN A 55 0.87 18.26 -2.59
N GLY A 56 1.89 17.41 -2.82
CA GLY A 56 3.27 17.70 -2.45
C GLY A 56 3.74 19.01 -3.07
N GLU A 57 3.67 19.14 -4.39
CA GLU A 57 4.28 20.26 -5.11
C GLU A 57 3.48 21.57 -5.04
N GLN A 58 2.18 21.50 -5.31
CA GLN A 58 1.34 22.68 -5.55
C GLN A 58 0.56 23.11 -4.31
N GLN A 59 0.36 22.21 -3.34
CA GLN A 59 -0.28 22.51 -2.05
C GLN A 59 0.73 22.55 -0.90
N PHE A 60 2.03 22.64 -1.22
CA PHE A 60 3.13 22.63 -0.25
C PHE A 60 2.96 23.70 0.82
N LEU A 61 2.78 23.27 2.07
CA LEU A 61 2.54 24.13 3.23
C LEU A 61 1.45 25.19 2.97
N ASN A 62 0.39 24.83 2.25
CA ASN A 62 -0.80 25.66 2.12
C ASN A 62 -1.65 25.52 3.40
N PRO A 63 -1.87 26.60 4.18
CA PRO A 63 -2.65 26.53 5.43
C PRO A 63 -4.13 26.20 5.20
N PHE A 64 -4.66 26.46 4.00
CA PHE A 64 -6.07 26.20 3.66
C PHE A 64 -6.18 25.45 2.32
N PRO A 65 -5.85 24.15 2.30
CA PRO A 65 -5.81 23.34 1.08
C PRO A 65 -7.21 22.84 0.68
N VAL A 66 -8.15 23.77 0.50
CA VAL A 66 -9.59 23.47 0.23
C VAL A 66 -9.77 22.67 -1.07
N PHE A 67 -8.93 22.94 -2.08
CA PHE A 67 -9.02 22.31 -3.40
C PHE A 67 -7.91 21.27 -3.65
N ARG A 68 -7.35 20.66 -2.59
CA ARG A 68 -6.23 19.71 -2.72
C ARG A 68 -6.55 18.47 -3.56
N PHE A 69 -7.83 18.11 -3.67
CA PHE A 69 -8.31 16.97 -4.46
C PHE A 69 -8.64 17.31 -5.93
N PHE A 70 -8.36 18.53 -6.38
CA PHE A 70 -8.73 18.99 -7.73
C PHE A 70 -7.58 18.95 -8.74
N ASN A 71 -6.36 18.59 -8.34
CA ASN A 71 -5.19 18.54 -9.22
C ASN A 71 -4.95 19.82 -10.03
N GLY A 72 -5.32 20.98 -9.48
CA GLY A 72 -5.19 22.28 -10.15
C GLY A 72 -6.29 22.57 -11.17
N GLU A 73 -7.18 21.63 -11.48
CA GLU A 73 -8.25 21.80 -12.46
C GLU A 73 -9.58 22.03 -11.74
N LEU A 74 -9.87 23.29 -11.42
CA LEU A 74 -11.13 23.72 -10.82
C LEU A 74 -12.16 24.05 -11.91
N SER A 75 -13.29 23.33 -11.90
CA SER A 75 -14.45 23.65 -12.75
C SER A 75 -15.74 23.45 -11.97
N LEU A 76 -16.81 24.16 -12.35
CA LEU A 76 -18.12 24.02 -11.71
C LEU A 76 -18.63 22.57 -11.75
N GLY A 77 -18.42 21.88 -12.88
CA GLY A 77 -18.79 20.47 -13.01
C GLY A 77 -18.01 19.54 -12.09
N ARG A 78 -16.69 19.76 -11.93
CA ARG A 78 -15.88 18.98 -10.98
C ARG A 78 -16.25 19.32 -9.53
N LEU A 79 -16.52 20.58 -9.22
CA LEU A 79 -16.98 21.01 -7.90
C LEU A 79 -18.31 20.34 -7.54
N TRP A 80 -19.28 20.33 -8.46
CA TRP A 80 -20.57 19.67 -8.26
C TRP A 80 -20.42 18.17 -8.00
N ARG A 81 -19.62 17.47 -8.83
CA ARG A 81 -19.30 16.05 -8.62
C ARG A 81 -18.64 15.80 -7.27
N HIS A 82 -17.69 16.66 -6.89
CA HIS A 82 -17.00 16.58 -5.60
C HIS A 82 -17.96 16.70 -4.42
N LEU A 83 -18.87 17.68 -4.45
CA LEU A 83 -19.88 17.91 -3.41
C LEU A 83 -20.89 16.76 -3.32
N ASN A 84 -21.23 16.13 -4.44
CA ASN A 84 -22.12 14.96 -4.49
C ASN A 84 -21.41 13.62 -4.26
N HIS A 85 -20.13 13.64 -3.87
CA HIS A 85 -19.33 12.45 -3.63
C HIS A 85 -19.13 11.53 -4.86
N ASP A 86 -19.33 12.07 -6.07
CA ASP A 86 -19.00 11.44 -7.34
C ASP A 86 -17.53 11.71 -7.69
N ARG A 87 -16.62 11.14 -6.90
CA ARG A 87 -15.18 11.33 -7.03
C ARG A 87 -14.38 10.16 -6.49
N ILE A 88 -13.12 10.09 -6.91
CA ILE A 88 -12.10 9.26 -6.27
C ILE A 88 -11.89 9.71 -4.81
N ASN A 89 -11.80 8.74 -3.92
CA ASN A 89 -11.63 8.88 -2.48
C ASN A 89 -10.15 9.00 -2.10
N PHE A 90 -9.52 10.11 -2.51
CA PHE A 90 -8.14 10.46 -2.17
C PHE A 90 -7.83 10.46 -0.67
N GLU A 91 -8.84 10.46 0.21
CA GLU A 91 -8.67 10.26 1.65
C GLU A 91 -8.00 8.93 2.00
N TYR A 92 -8.21 7.87 1.19
CA TYR A 92 -7.49 6.61 1.40
C TYR A 92 -6.00 6.76 1.09
N ALA A 93 -5.66 7.56 0.06
CA ALA A 93 -4.28 7.90 -0.23
C ALA A 93 -3.59 8.62 0.94
N GLU A 94 -4.27 9.61 1.52
CA GLU A 94 -3.81 10.30 2.72
C GLU A 94 -3.73 9.36 3.94
N TYR A 95 -4.63 8.38 4.06
CA TYR A 95 -4.58 7.37 5.12
C TYR A 95 -3.31 6.51 5.01
N CYS A 96 -2.97 6.01 3.82
CA CYS A 96 -1.73 5.27 3.60
C CYS A 96 -0.48 6.14 3.88
N GLN A 97 -0.50 7.41 3.43
CA GLN A 97 0.58 8.35 3.72
C GLN A 97 0.79 8.53 5.23
N LYS A 98 -0.29 8.71 6.00
CA LYS A 98 -0.22 8.84 7.46
C LYS A 98 0.30 7.57 8.12
N ALA A 99 -0.04 6.40 7.57
CA ALA A 99 0.47 5.13 8.08
C ALA A 99 1.97 5.03 7.91
N MET A 100 2.49 5.40 6.74
CA MET A 100 3.94 5.48 6.50
C MET A 100 4.62 6.46 7.44
N LEU A 101 4.08 7.67 7.57
CA LEU A 101 4.65 8.71 8.42
C LEU A 101 4.68 8.31 9.90
N TRP A 102 3.64 7.63 10.38
CA TRP A 102 3.51 7.26 11.80
C TRP A 102 4.33 6.03 12.20
N HIS A 103 4.47 5.06 11.29
CA HIS A 103 5.28 3.87 11.55
C HIS A 103 6.77 4.12 11.37
N GLY A 104 7.18 5.14 10.61
CA GLY A 104 8.57 5.62 10.53
C GLY A 104 9.56 4.50 10.19
N THR A 105 9.42 3.87 9.02
CA THR A 105 10.23 2.69 8.67
C THR A 105 11.18 2.94 7.51
N GLY A 106 12.42 2.44 7.64
CA GLY A 106 13.41 2.34 6.56
C GLY A 106 14.09 3.65 6.14
N GLY A 107 14.58 3.67 4.90
CA GLY A 107 15.60 4.63 4.48
C GLY A 107 15.12 6.07 4.27
N LEU A 108 13.87 6.27 3.81
CA LEU A 108 13.29 7.61 3.73
C LEU A 108 13.22 8.27 5.11
N ASP A 109 12.78 7.54 6.13
CA ASP A 109 12.64 8.10 7.48
C ASP A 109 14.00 8.46 8.09
N ALA A 110 15.00 7.60 7.90
CA ALA A 110 16.38 7.90 8.30
C ALA A 110 16.92 9.20 7.68
N PHE A 111 16.57 9.50 6.43
CA PHE A 111 16.91 10.79 5.81
C PHE A 111 16.12 11.95 6.44
N LEU A 112 14.81 11.77 6.66
CA LEU A 112 13.92 12.80 7.22
C LEU A 112 14.26 13.18 8.68
N GLU A 113 14.95 12.29 9.41
CA GLU A 113 15.47 12.56 10.76
C GLU A 113 16.87 13.20 10.78
N SER A 114 17.53 13.31 9.63
CA SER A 114 18.92 13.78 9.55
C SER A 114 19.07 15.29 9.77
N GLU A 115 20.26 15.70 10.25
CA GLU A 115 20.64 17.13 10.33
C GLU A 115 20.58 17.82 8.96
N ARG A 116 20.84 17.07 7.90
CA ARG A 116 20.76 17.54 6.52
C ARG A 116 19.33 17.95 6.17
N PHE A 117 18.34 17.11 6.47
CA PHE A 117 16.94 17.45 6.27
C PHE A 117 16.48 18.61 7.17
N ALA A 118 16.99 18.69 8.40
CA ALA A 118 16.75 19.83 9.27
C ALA A 118 17.27 21.15 8.64
N GLY A 119 18.43 21.13 7.99
CA GLY A 119 18.96 22.26 7.22
C GLY A 119 18.05 22.68 6.06
N ILE A 120 17.51 21.71 5.31
CA ILE A 120 16.52 21.97 4.24
C ILE A 120 15.25 22.61 4.81
N CYS A 121 14.73 22.09 5.92
CA CYS A 121 13.58 22.67 6.62
C CYS A 121 13.82 24.12 7.03
N GLN A 122 15.01 24.44 7.53
CA GLN A 122 15.38 25.82 7.88
C GLN A 122 15.44 26.73 6.65
N GLN A 123 15.96 26.24 5.52
CA GLN A 123 15.96 26.97 4.26
C GLN A 123 14.54 27.28 3.79
N VAL A 124 13.65 26.28 3.79
CA VAL A 124 12.23 26.44 3.44
C VAL A 124 11.57 27.46 4.37
N ALA A 125 11.77 27.35 5.68
CA ALA A 125 11.21 28.28 6.65
C ALA A 125 11.69 29.71 6.37
N ARG A 126 12.98 29.94 6.11
CA ARG A 126 13.51 31.28 5.79
C ARG A 126 12.89 31.88 4.53
N LEU A 127 12.68 31.06 3.49
CA LEU A 127 12.07 31.51 2.24
C LEU A 127 10.57 31.80 2.39
N LYS A 128 9.82 30.94 3.10
CA LYS A 128 8.38 31.15 3.32
C LYS A 128 8.07 32.29 4.28
N ARG A 129 8.83 32.45 5.36
CA ARG A 129 8.60 33.54 6.35
C ARG A 129 8.64 34.95 5.74
N ARG A 130 9.36 35.16 4.64
CA ARG A 130 9.45 36.46 3.97
C ARG A 130 8.15 36.88 3.29
N HIS A 131 7.30 35.91 2.95
CA HIS A 131 6.10 36.14 2.13
C HIS A 131 4.81 35.63 2.78
N ASP A 132 4.91 34.76 3.78
CA ASP A 132 3.79 34.24 4.55
C ASP A 132 3.96 34.63 6.03
N PRO A 133 3.27 35.68 6.50
CA PRO A 133 3.41 36.15 7.88
C PRO A 133 2.83 35.17 8.91
N LEU A 134 1.84 34.35 8.52
CA LEU A 134 1.26 33.33 9.40
C LEU A 134 2.26 32.21 9.64
N LEU A 135 2.89 31.68 8.59
CA LEU A 135 3.98 30.72 8.72
C LEU A 135 5.22 31.34 9.39
N GLY A 136 5.46 32.63 9.15
CA GLY A 136 6.27 33.56 9.97
C GLY A 136 6.18 33.30 11.46
N LEU A 137 4.97 33.54 11.97
CA LEU A 137 4.64 33.45 13.37
C LEU A 137 4.72 32.01 13.88
N LEU A 138 4.10 31.06 13.16
CA LEU A 138 4.03 29.66 13.57
C LEU A 138 5.41 29.02 13.67
N SER A 139 6.30 29.29 12.71
CA SER A 139 7.68 28.75 12.76
C SER A 139 8.53 29.35 13.88
N THR A 140 8.16 30.52 14.41
CA THR A 140 8.87 31.16 15.52
C THR A 140 8.35 30.64 16.87
N LEU A 141 7.03 30.50 17.02
CA LEU A 141 6.40 30.02 18.24
C LEU A 141 6.52 28.48 18.40
N PHE A 142 6.46 27.76 17.29
CA PHE A 142 6.46 26.30 17.24
C PHE A 142 7.53 25.81 16.26
N PRO A 143 8.81 25.81 16.66
CA PRO A 143 9.93 25.55 15.75
C PRO A 143 9.89 24.15 15.11
N GLN A 144 9.23 23.18 15.74
CA GLN A 144 9.07 21.82 15.20
C GLN A 144 7.86 21.65 14.29
N PHE A 145 6.92 22.59 14.28
CA PHE A 145 5.69 22.47 13.48
C PHE A 145 5.97 22.41 11.98
N LEU A 146 6.86 23.28 11.49
CA LEU A 146 7.19 23.33 10.06
C LEU A 146 7.95 22.10 9.57
N PRO A 147 9.02 21.64 10.27
CA PRO A 147 9.69 20.38 9.93
C PRO A 147 8.72 19.19 9.82
N GLU A 148 7.77 19.03 10.74
CA GLU A 148 6.75 17.98 10.70
C GLU A 148 5.86 18.06 9.44
N LEU A 149 5.42 19.27 9.07
CA LEU A 149 4.63 19.47 7.86
C LEU A 149 5.44 19.19 6.59
N ILE A 150 6.73 19.56 6.57
CA ILE A 150 7.62 19.28 5.44
C ILE A 150 7.89 17.78 5.34
N ARG A 151 8.04 17.06 6.48
CA ARG A 151 8.13 15.60 6.52
C ARG A 151 6.90 14.97 5.91
N SER A 152 5.71 15.39 6.35
CA SER A 152 4.44 14.91 5.81
C SER A 152 4.35 15.12 4.30
N ALA A 153 4.70 16.31 3.79
CA ALA A 153 4.71 16.60 2.36
C ALA A 153 5.73 15.76 1.58
N ALA A 154 6.91 15.50 2.15
CA ALA A 154 7.92 14.63 1.55
C ALA A 154 7.43 13.18 1.45
N THR A 155 6.82 12.65 2.52
CA THR A 155 6.21 11.31 2.51
C THR A 155 5.04 11.23 1.52
N THR A 156 4.21 12.26 1.42
CA THR A 156 3.13 12.37 0.42
C THR A 156 3.69 12.24 -1.00
N HIS A 157 4.73 13.02 -1.33
CA HIS A 157 5.32 13.00 -2.66
C HIS A 157 6.04 11.68 -2.98
N ALA A 158 6.81 11.14 -2.01
CA ALA A 158 7.47 9.84 -2.14
C ALA A 158 6.46 8.70 -2.36
N LEU A 159 5.34 8.68 -1.62
CA LEU A 159 4.25 7.73 -1.85
C LEU A 159 3.64 7.88 -3.24
N GLY A 160 3.45 9.12 -3.70
CA GLY A 160 2.97 9.40 -5.05
C GLY A 160 3.89 8.85 -6.15
N GLN A 161 5.21 8.98 -5.97
CA GLN A 161 6.22 8.38 -6.86
C GLN A 161 6.20 6.86 -6.82
N PHE A 162 6.09 6.25 -5.64
CA PHE A 162 5.97 4.80 -5.51
C PHE A 162 4.73 4.27 -6.25
N TRP A 163 3.57 4.90 -6.06
CA TRP A 163 2.35 4.47 -6.73
C TRP A 163 2.32 4.73 -8.23
N ARG A 164 3.15 5.65 -8.75
CA ARG A 164 3.35 5.78 -10.21
C ARG A 164 3.87 4.47 -10.78
N VAL A 165 4.97 3.97 -10.22
CA VAL A 165 5.61 2.72 -10.66
C VAL A 165 4.64 1.54 -10.51
N MET A 166 3.96 1.43 -9.36
CA MET A 166 3.04 0.32 -9.11
C MET A 166 1.82 0.35 -10.03
N SER A 167 1.28 1.55 -10.34
CA SER A 167 0.18 1.72 -11.28
C SER A 167 0.57 1.20 -12.66
N ASP A 168 1.70 1.68 -13.20
CA ASP A 168 2.19 1.26 -14.52
C ASP A 168 2.42 -0.25 -14.56
N LEU A 169 3.06 -0.81 -13.53
CA LEU A 169 3.30 -2.25 -13.38
C LEU A 169 2.01 -3.08 -13.44
N PHE A 170 0.97 -2.69 -12.71
CA PHE A 170 -0.29 -3.44 -12.67
C PHE A 170 -1.08 -3.31 -13.98
N LEU A 171 -1.06 -2.14 -14.62
CA LEU A 171 -1.68 -1.94 -15.93
C LEU A 171 -0.93 -2.66 -17.05
N ASP A 172 0.40 -2.75 -16.97
CA ASP A 172 1.21 -3.60 -17.87
C ASP A 172 0.89 -5.09 -17.67
N LEU A 173 0.75 -5.56 -16.42
CA LEU A 173 0.38 -6.94 -16.10
C LEU A 173 -0.98 -7.31 -16.71
N ALA A 174 -1.98 -6.44 -16.58
CA ALA A 174 -3.31 -6.64 -17.15
C ALA A 174 -3.28 -6.70 -18.68
N ARG A 175 -2.45 -5.86 -19.33
CA ARG A 175 -2.22 -5.92 -20.79
C ARG A 175 -1.55 -7.23 -21.20
N ALA A 176 -0.48 -7.63 -20.51
CA ALA A 176 0.21 -8.89 -20.79
C ALA A 176 -0.69 -10.12 -20.61
N HIS A 177 -1.63 -10.08 -19.67
CA HIS A 177 -2.66 -11.11 -19.53
C HIS A 177 -3.62 -11.16 -20.73
N ARG A 178 -4.12 -10.02 -21.19
CA ARG A 178 -4.97 -9.94 -22.40
C ARG A 178 -4.26 -10.45 -23.65
N ASP A 179 -2.95 -10.21 -23.74
CA ASP A 179 -2.11 -10.70 -24.84
C ASP A 179 -1.77 -12.20 -24.71
N GLY A 180 -2.25 -12.88 -23.66
CA GLY A 180 -2.04 -14.31 -23.42
C GLY A 180 -0.67 -14.67 -22.84
N GLN A 181 0.12 -13.68 -22.40
CA GLN A 181 1.47 -13.90 -21.86
C GLN A 181 1.46 -14.29 -20.37
N ILE A 182 0.44 -13.84 -19.63
CA ILE A 182 0.23 -14.16 -18.21
C ILE A 182 -0.95 -15.11 -18.12
N THR A 183 -0.73 -16.36 -17.69
CA THR A 183 -1.78 -17.39 -17.67
C THR A 183 -1.87 -18.16 -16.35
N SER A 184 -0.99 -17.86 -15.39
CA SER A 184 -0.90 -18.55 -14.10
C SER A 184 -0.51 -17.60 -12.96
N ILE A 185 -0.77 -17.99 -11.72
CA ILE A 185 -0.33 -17.24 -10.53
C ILE A 185 1.20 -17.13 -10.50
N ALA A 186 1.91 -18.18 -10.92
CA ALA A 186 3.38 -18.15 -11.02
C ALA A 186 3.86 -17.05 -11.99
N SER A 187 3.22 -16.92 -13.16
CA SER A 187 3.55 -15.86 -14.12
C SER A 187 3.24 -14.45 -13.59
N ILE A 188 2.17 -14.28 -12.80
CA ILE A 188 1.84 -13.01 -12.12
C ILE A 188 2.93 -12.64 -11.12
N VAL A 189 3.30 -13.57 -10.24
CA VAL A 189 4.34 -13.35 -9.21
C VAL A 189 5.68 -13.01 -9.85
N GLU A 190 6.06 -13.72 -10.91
CA GLU A 190 7.30 -13.47 -11.64
C GLU A 190 7.30 -12.10 -12.35
N PHE A 191 6.18 -11.70 -12.93
CA PHE A 191 6.01 -10.39 -13.55
C PHE A 191 6.17 -9.27 -12.52
N VAL A 192 5.52 -9.38 -11.36
CA VAL A 192 5.64 -8.40 -10.28
C VAL A 192 7.07 -8.35 -9.75
N LYS A 193 7.71 -9.51 -9.50
CA LYS A 193 9.12 -9.57 -9.07
C LYS A 193 10.03 -8.83 -10.05
N THR A 194 9.91 -9.13 -11.34
CA THR A 194 10.73 -8.52 -12.41
C THR A 194 10.52 -7.01 -12.47
N GLY A 195 9.27 -6.55 -12.38
CA GLY A 195 8.93 -5.13 -12.33
C GLY A 195 9.54 -4.40 -11.14
N LEU A 196 9.45 -4.99 -9.94
CA LEU A 196 10.04 -4.42 -8.73
C LEU A 196 11.57 -4.33 -8.82
N VAL A 197 12.23 -5.36 -9.36
CA VAL A 197 13.68 -5.38 -9.58
C VAL A 197 14.09 -4.32 -10.61
N ALA A 198 13.36 -4.20 -11.71
CA ALA A 198 13.63 -3.20 -12.75
C ALA A 198 13.48 -1.76 -12.22
N ALA A 199 12.52 -1.54 -11.33
CA ALA A 199 12.29 -0.25 -10.70
C ALA A 199 13.22 0.03 -9.50
N ALA A 200 13.97 -0.95 -9.01
CA ALA A 200 14.56 -0.90 -7.66
C ALA A 200 15.45 0.32 -7.42
N GLY A 201 16.28 0.66 -8.42
CA GLY A 201 17.21 1.79 -8.37
C GLY A 201 16.64 3.12 -8.87
N LEU A 202 15.34 3.20 -9.18
CA LEU A 202 14.75 4.47 -9.61
C LEU A 202 14.87 5.50 -8.48
N PRO A 203 15.38 6.71 -8.76
CA PRO A 203 15.63 7.68 -7.71
C PRO A 203 14.33 8.32 -7.23
N ILE A 204 14.23 8.54 -5.91
CA ILE A 204 13.12 9.27 -5.29
C ILE A 204 13.57 10.72 -5.08
N ARG A 205 12.93 11.64 -5.80
CA ARG A 205 13.31 13.06 -5.82
C ARG A 205 12.11 13.94 -5.63
N TYR A 206 12.29 15.05 -4.94
CA TYR A 206 11.21 15.99 -4.70
C TYR A 206 11.76 17.39 -4.52
N ALA A 207 11.25 18.34 -5.29
CA ALA A 207 11.58 19.74 -5.17
C ALA A 207 10.33 20.60 -5.23
N VAL A 208 10.39 21.76 -4.59
CA VAL A 208 9.28 22.73 -4.53
C VAL A 208 9.73 24.09 -5.02
N GLN A 209 8.83 24.79 -5.71
CA GLN A 209 9.02 26.16 -6.12
C GLN A 209 8.53 27.12 -5.04
N LEU A 210 9.44 27.90 -4.46
CA LEU A 210 9.17 28.88 -3.42
C LEU A 210 9.62 30.28 -3.90
N HIS A 211 8.66 31.13 -4.28
CA HIS A 211 8.92 32.54 -4.63
C HIS A 211 10.06 32.74 -5.66
N GLY A 212 10.09 31.92 -6.71
CA GLY A 212 11.11 31.99 -7.76
C GLY A 212 12.41 31.23 -7.45
N ALA A 213 12.53 30.59 -6.29
CA ALA A 213 13.62 29.68 -5.94
C ALA A 213 13.14 28.22 -5.91
N THR A 214 13.97 27.31 -6.41
CA THR A 214 13.75 25.87 -6.30
C THR A 214 14.47 25.34 -5.06
N VAL A 215 13.75 24.61 -4.20
CA VAL A 215 14.34 23.92 -3.05
C VAL A 215 14.12 22.42 -3.22
N ALA A 216 15.21 21.66 -3.26
CA ALA A 216 15.16 20.21 -3.26
C ALA A 216 14.87 19.70 -1.84
N ILE A 217 13.68 19.17 -1.62
CA ILE A 217 13.24 18.59 -0.35
C ILE A 217 13.81 17.19 -0.18
N LEU A 218 13.76 16.38 -1.24
CA LEU A 218 14.46 15.10 -1.38
C LEU A 218 15.49 15.28 -2.51
N PRO A 219 16.74 15.67 -2.18
CA PRO A 219 17.76 16.00 -3.18
C PRO A 219 18.41 14.74 -3.78
N GLU A 220 18.94 14.86 -5.01
CA GLU A 220 19.50 13.73 -5.76
C GLU A 220 20.70 13.05 -5.07
N ASP A 221 21.56 13.84 -4.44
CA ASP A 221 22.70 13.39 -3.65
C ASP A 221 22.32 12.82 -2.27
N ALA A 222 21.02 12.73 -1.94
CA ALA A 222 20.55 11.86 -0.85
C ALA A 222 20.49 10.38 -1.26
N GLN A 223 20.57 10.08 -2.57
CA GLN A 223 20.61 8.73 -3.13
C GLN A 223 19.43 7.83 -2.69
N LEU A 224 18.27 8.43 -2.41
CA LEU A 224 17.05 7.69 -2.10
C LEU A 224 16.56 6.96 -3.35
N THR A 225 16.18 5.70 -3.18
CA THR A 225 15.78 4.76 -4.21
C THR A 225 14.38 4.21 -3.98
N PHE A 226 13.73 3.81 -5.05
CA PHE A 226 12.36 3.29 -5.04
C PHE A 226 12.19 2.10 -4.09
N LEU A 227 13.06 1.08 -4.18
CA LEU A 227 12.84 -0.17 -3.45
C LEU A 227 13.14 -0.02 -1.95
N MET A 228 14.38 0.37 -1.62
CA MET A 228 14.85 0.33 -0.23
C MET A 228 14.27 1.46 0.62
N ASP A 229 14.09 2.65 0.04
CA ASP A 229 13.72 3.83 0.80
C ASP A 229 12.21 4.07 0.84
N VAL A 230 11.43 3.50 -0.10
CA VAL A 230 9.98 3.74 -0.17
C VAL A 230 9.14 2.47 -0.26
N ALA A 231 9.45 1.53 -1.16
CA ALA A 231 8.62 0.34 -1.37
C ALA A 231 8.62 -0.61 -0.16
N VAL A 232 9.81 -0.95 0.37
CA VAL A 232 9.94 -1.81 1.56
C VAL A 232 9.25 -1.16 2.78
N PRO A 233 9.50 0.12 3.10
CA PRO A 233 8.75 0.85 4.13
C PRO A 233 7.23 0.87 3.92
N TYR A 234 6.79 1.01 2.68
CA TYR A 234 5.36 1.00 2.35
C TYR A 234 4.73 -0.36 2.66
N VAL A 235 5.37 -1.47 2.26
CA VAL A 235 4.88 -2.82 2.59
C VAL A 235 4.80 -3.00 4.11
N GLU A 236 5.81 -2.55 4.83
CA GLU A 236 5.82 -2.59 6.30
C GLU A 236 4.63 -1.82 6.90
N ALA A 237 4.45 -0.57 6.50
CA ALA A 237 3.47 0.32 7.09
C ALA A 237 2.03 0.02 6.67
N VAL A 238 1.81 -0.41 5.42
CA VAL A 238 0.46 -0.51 4.81
C VAL A 238 -0.01 -1.96 4.63
N PHE A 239 0.88 -2.89 4.26
CA PHE A 239 0.47 -4.28 4.03
C PHE A 239 0.49 -5.10 5.30
N LEU A 240 1.46 -4.84 6.18
CA LEU A 240 1.63 -5.57 7.43
C LEU A 240 0.98 -4.84 8.60
N ARG A 241 1.53 -3.68 8.98
CA ARG A 241 1.11 -3.00 10.22
C ARG A 241 -0.26 -2.37 10.11
N GLY A 242 -0.47 -1.49 9.14
CA GLY A 242 -1.70 -0.70 9.00
C GLY A 242 -1.98 0.17 10.23
N MET A 243 -3.19 0.72 10.31
CA MET A 243 -3.70 1.35 11.53
C MET A 243 -4.90 0.54 12.06
N PRO A 244 -5.12 0.48 13.38
CA PRO A 244 -6.27 -0.20 13.95
C PRO A 244 -7.56 0.46 13.45
N PHE A 245 -8.53 -0.32 12.96
CA PHE A 245 -9.76 0.25 12.44
C PHE A 245 -10.72 0.60 13.57
N LEU A 246 -11.21 1.85 13.56
CA LEU A 246 -12.16 2.36 14.54
C LEU A 246 -13.47 1.55 14.57
N GLY A 247 -13.84 0.93 13.44
CA GLY A 247 -15.05 0.12 13.31
C GLY A 247 -14.93 -1.32 13.83
N THR A 248 -13.72 -1.84 14.05
CA THR A 248 -13.52 -3.24 14.49
C THR A 248 -12.87 -3.38 15.86
N LEU A 249 -12.17 -2.35 16.32
CA LEU A 249 -11.36 -2.42 17.54
C LEU A 249 -11.68 -1.30 18.52
N SER A 250 -11.62 -1.62 19.81
CA SER A 250 -11.72 -0.64 20.88
C SER A 250 -10.35 -0.03 21.16
N PHE A 251 -10.29 1.30 21.11
CA PHE A 251 -9.11 2.09 21.50
C PHE A 251 -9.04 2.32 23.03
N ASN A 252 -9.93 1.71 23.80
CA ASN A 252 -9.85 1.75 25.26
C ASN A 252 -8.57 1.06 25.73
N ALA A 253 -7.66 1.84 26.33
CA ALA A 253 -6.38 1.35 26.84
C ALA A 253 -6.53 0.22 27.88
N GLN A 254 -7.65 0.16 28.60
CA GLN A 254 -7.93 -0.91 29.57
C GLN A 254 -8.28 -2.25 28.91
N ALA A 255 -8.80 -2.20 27.68
CA ALA A 255 -9.24 -3.40 26.96
C ALA A 255 -8.09 -4.14 26.27
N THR A 256 -6.91 -3.50 26.18
CA THR A 256 -5.65 -4.05 25.63
C THR A 256 -5.83 -4.76 24.27
N LYS A 257 -6.76 -4.27 23.44
CA LYS A 257 -7.07 -4.80 22.10
C LYS A 257 -6.09 -4.34 21.02
N ILE A 258 -5.36 -3.27 21.29
CA ILE A 258 -4.34 -2.73 20.40
C ILE A 258 -2.99 -2.90 21.12
N PRO A 259 -1.99 -3.55 20.50
CA PRO A 259 -0.67 -3.67 21.07
C PRO A 259 -0.06 -2.31 21.40
N HIS A 260 0.78 -2.24 22.43
CA HIS A 260 1.55 -1.03 22.73
C HIS A 260 2.71 -0.82 21.76
N ASP A 261 3.29 -1.91 21.29
CA ASP A 261 4.39 -1.92 20.33
C ASP A 261 3.85 -1.91 18.91
N GLN A 262 4.23 -0.89 18.12
CA GLN A 262 3.85 -0.75 16.71
C GLN A 262 4.34 -1.92 15.85
N GLY A 263 5.45 -2.56 16.22
CA GLY A 263 5.98 -3.72 15.49
C GLY A 263 5.05 -4.95 15.51
N GLN A 264 4.10 -4.99 16.43
CA GLN A 264 3.12 -6.07 16.57
C GLN A 264 1.78 -5.76 15.87
N PHE A 265 1.69 -4.65 15.16
CA PHE A 265 0.45 -4.29 14.46
C PHE A 265 0.21 -5.24 13.30
N GLY A 266 -1.02 -5.72 13.18
CA GLY A 266 -1.48 -6.64 12.14
C GLY A 266 -2.82 -6.17 11.60
N TYR A 267 -2.87 -4.96 11.08
CA TYR A 267 -4.08 -4.31 10.55
C TYR A 267 -3.95 -3.91 9.07
N GLY A 268 -2.82 -4.26 8.46
CA GLY A 268 -2.56 -3.99 7.05
C GLY A 268 -3.38 -4.88 6.11
N ALA A 269 -3.21 -4.68 4.81
CA ALA A 269 -3.98 -5.36 3.77
C ALA A 269 -3.96 -6.90 3.86
N LEU A 270 -2.87 -7.50 4.35
CA LEU A 270 -2.75 -8.96 4.48
C LEU A 270 -3.47 -9.52 5.72
N PHE A 271 -3.81 -8.67 6.69
CA PHE A 271 -4.40 -9.08 7.97
C PHE A 271 -5.86 -8.64 8.14
N ALA A 272 -6.25 -7.58 7.43
CA ALA A 272 -7.59 -7.01 7.49
C ALA A 272 -8.67 -8.06 7.17
N ASP A 273 -9.70 -8.12 8.01
CA ASP A 273 -10.92 -8.88 7.72
C ASP A 273 -11.68 -8.18 6.57
N PRO A 274 -11.96 -8.87 5.45
CA PRO A 274 -12.66 -8.29 4.32
C PRO A 274 -14.18 -8.12 4.57
N LEU A 275 -14.78 -8.89 5.48
CA LEU A 275 -16.22 -8.91 5.70
C LEU A 275 -16.83 -7.56 6.16
N PRO A 276 -16.21 -6.78 7.06
CA PRO A 276 -16.75 -5.48 7.48
C PRO A 276 -16.58 -4.37 6.43
N THR A 277 -16.04 -4.65 5.24
CA THR A 277 -15.92 -3.67 4.15
C THR A 277 -17.26 -2.98 3.86
N MET A 278 -17.21 -1.67 3.61
CA MET A 278 -18.35 -0.74 3.54
C MET A 278 -19.04 -0.43 4.88
N GLY A 279 -18.56 -1.01 5.99
CA GLY A 279 -18.97 -0.63 7.34
C GLY A 279 -18.42 0.73 7.78
N ALA A 280 -19.10 1.37 8.72
CA ALA A 280 -18.64 2.62 9.32
C ALA A 280 -17.32 2.41 10.08
N GLY A 281 -16.36 3.32 9.90
CA GLY A 281 -15.06 3.25 10.58
C GLY A 281 -14.08 2.24 9.98
N ILE A 282 -14.30 1.78 8.74
CA ILE A 282 -13.44 0.84 8.00
C ILE A 282 -12.77 1.56 6.82
N PRO A 283 -11.52 2.07 6.99
CA PRO A 283 -10.85 2.88 5.96
C PRO A 283 -10.70 2.22 4.57
N PRO A 284 -10.38 0.91 4.44
CA PRO A 284 -10.26 0.25 3.14
C PRO A 284 -11.50 0.33 2.25
N SER A 285 -12.68 0.59 2.82
CA SER A 285 -13.94 0.75 2.07
C SER A 285 -13.85 1.83 0.98
N LEU A 286 -13.09 2.90 1.25
CA LEU A 286 -12.85 3.98 0.30
C LEU A 286 -12.15 3.47 -0.98
N LEU A 287 -11.12 2.64 -0.80
CA LEU A 287 -10.41 2.00 -1.90
C LEU A 287 -11.32 1.01 -2.65
N MET A 288 -12.07 0.17 -1.92
CA MET A 288 -12.95 -0.81 -2.54
C MET A 288 -14.02 -0.15 -3.41
N GLN A 289 -14.56 0.99 -2.95
CA GLN A 289 -15.52 1.78 -3.71
C GLN A 289 -14.89 2.41 -4.97
N ASP A 290 -13.66 2.89 -4.87
CA ASP A 290 -12.94 3.45 -6.02
C ASP A 290 -12.61 2.36 -7.05
N MET A 291 -12.12 1.22 -6.60
CA MET A 291 -11.85 0.07 -7.46
C MET A 291 -13.10 -0.46 -8.14
N TYR A 292 -14.25 -0.47 -7.45
CA TYR A 292 -15.52 -0.85 -8.08
C TYR A 292 -15.85 0.01 -9.31
N ARG A 293 -15.51 1.31 -9.30
CA ARG A 293 -15.72 2.19 -10.48
C ARG A 293 -14.87 1.81 -11.69
N HIS A 294 -13.74 1.14 -11.46
CA HIS A 294 -12.77 0.73 -12.47
C HIS A 294 -12.71 -0.79 -12.63
N LEU A 295 -13.74 -1.52 -12.20
CA LEU A 295 -13.74 -2.98 -12.23
C LEU A 295 -13.84 -3.49 -13.67
N PRO A 296 -12.95 -4.39 -14.13
CA PRO A 296 -13.05 -5.00 -15.45
C PRO A 296 -14.33 -5.82 -15.59
N ARG A 297 -14.95 -5.79 -16.77
CA ARG A 297 -16.24 -6.44 -17.04
C ARG A 297 -16.24 -7.95 -16.79
N ASP A 298 -15.13 -8.62 -17.10
CA ASP A 298 -15.03 -10.07 -16.94
C ASP A 298 -15.03 -10.45 -15.45
N LEU A 299 -14.34 -9.67 -14.62
CA LEU A 299 -14.33 -9.84 -13.17
C LEU A 299 -15.69 -9.49 -12.55
N GLU A 300 -16.32 -8.41 -13.00
CA GLU A 300 -17.68 -8.05 -12.57
C GLU A 300 -18.67 -9.19 -12.89
N THR A 301 -18.61 -9.75 -14.10
CA THR A 301 -19.46 -10.87 -14.54
C THR A 301 -19.23 -12.11 -13.67
N ALA A 302 -17.97 -12.42 -13.35
CA ALA A 302 -17.64 -13.51 -12.44
C ALA A 302 -18.25 -13.27 -11.05
N TYR A 303 -18.11 -12.08 -10.47
CA TYR A 303 -18.69 -11.76 -9.16
C TYR A 303 -20.21 -11.80 -9.14
N GLN A 304 -20.88 -11.44 -10.23
CA GLN A 304 -22.34 -11.54 -10.34
C GLN A 304 -22.84 -12.99 -10.19
N SER A 305 -22.06 -13.96 -10.65
CA SER A 305 -22.39 -15.39 -10.58
C SER A 305 -22.05 -16.07 -9.25
N GLN A 306 -21.39 -15.36 -8.33
CA GLN A 306 -20.91 -15.90 -7.05
C GLN A 306 -21.66 -15.28 -5.86
N GLY A 307 -21.64 -15.96 -4.71
CA GLY A 307 -22.08 -15.38 -3.43
C GLY A 307 -23.47 -14.70 -3.48
N ARG A 308 -23.55 -13.43 -3.07
CA ARG A 308 -24.78 -12.60 -3.13
C ARG A 308 -24.84 -11.71 -4.38
N GLY A 309 -24.19 -12.11 -5.47
CA GLY A 309 -24.13 -11.34 -6.71
C GLY A 309 -23.50 -9.96 -6.53
N VAL A 310 -24.18 -8.90 -6.96
CA VAL A 310 -23.68 -7.52 -6.82
C VAL A 310 -23.76 -6.96 -5.40
N VAL A 311 -24.55 -7.57 -4.51
CA VAL A 311 -24.82 -7.02 -3.18
C VAL A 311 -23.57 -6.99 -2.31
N ASP A 312 -22.73 -8.02 -2.42
CA ASP A 312 -21.48 -8.18 -1.67
C ASP A 312 -20.24 -7.87 -2.54
N ILE A 313 -20.40 -7.12 -3.63
CA ILE A 313 -19.32 -6.89 -4.61
C ILE A 313 -18.08 -6.25 -3.99
N HIS A 314 -18.24 -5.29 -3.07
CA HIS A 314 -17.11 -4.65 -2.39
C HIS A 314 -16.34 -5.61 -1.48
N VAL A 315 -17.02 -6.58 -0.87
CA VAL A 315 -16.38 -7.64 -0.08
C VAL A 315 -15.57 -8.55 -1.00
N LYS A 316 -16.12 -8.93 -2.16
CA LYS A 316 -15.41 -9.75 -3.17
C LYS A 316 -14.18 -9.04 -3.74
N ILE A 317 -14.31 -7.74 -4.04
CA ILE A 317 -13.18 -6.90 -4.44
C ILE A 317 -12.11 -6.92 -3.34
N CYS A 318 -12.49 -6.76 -2.07
CA CYS A 318 -11.55 -6.80 -0.95
C CYS A 318 -10.84 -8.16 -0.82
N MET A 319 -11.57 -9.26 -0.95
CA MET A 319 -10.99 -10.62 -0.94
C MET A 319 -10.01 -10.82 -2.10
N SER A 320 -10.37 -10.41 -3.32
CA SER A 320 -9.48 -10.52 -4.49
C SER A 320 -8.26 -9.61 -4.35
N PHE A 321 -8.46 -8.40 -3.81
CA PHE A 321 -7.38 -7.47 -3.50
C PHE A 321 -6.39 -8.10 -2.51
N GLN A 322 -6.89 -8.75 -1.46
CA GLN A 322 -6.04 -9.46 -0.50
C GLN A 322 -5.25 -10.60 -1.14
N LYS A 323 -5.87 -11.41 -2.01
CA LYS A 323 -5.17 -12.43 -2.83
C LYS A 323 -4.06 -11.81 -3.67
N ALA A 324 -4.35 -10.69 -4.34
CA ALA A 324 -3.36 -9.97 -5.12
C ALA A 324 -2.20 -9.43 -4.25
N MET A 325 -2.49 -8.93 -3.05
CA MET A 325 -1.44 -8.48 -2.12
C MET A 325 -0.55 -9.63 -1.64
N PHE A 326 -1.09 -10.85 -1.49
CA PHE A 326 -0.27 -12.04 -1.26
C PHE A 326 0.64 -12.35 -2.46
N CYS A 327 0.17 -12.24 -3.70
CA CYS A 327 1.02 -12.40 -4.88
C CYS A 327 2.13 -11.34 -4.95
N VAL A 328 1.81 -10.07 -4.68
CA VAL A 328 2.80 -8.98 -4.64
C VAL A 328 3.85 -9.24 -3.56
N THR A 329 3.41 -9.66 -2.36
CA THR A 329 4.31 -10.01 -1.25
C THR A 329 5.18 -11.21 -1.61
N ASN A 330 4.63 -12.23 -2.28
CA ASN A 330 5.41 -13.37 -2.78
C ASN A 330 6.48 -12.92 -3.79
N GLY A 331 6.16 -11.98 -4.68
CA GLY A 331 7.13 -11.40 -5.61
C GLY A 331 8.27 -10.70 -4.89
N ALA A 332 7.97 -9.95 -3.83
CA ALA A 332 8.98 -9.29 -2.99
C ALA A 332 9.84 -10.30 -2.20
N ILE A 333 9.23 -11.34 -1.61
CA ILE A 333 9.96 -12.42 -0.91
C ILE A 333 10.96 -13.08 -1.87
N ASN A 334 10.50 -13.46 -3.07
CA ASN A 334 11.34 -14.09 -4.09
C ASN A 334 12.45 -13.16 -4.59
N GLY A 335 12.14 -11.87 -4.80
CA GLY A 335 13.10 -10.87 -5.25
C GLY A 335 14.17 -10.51 -4.22
N THR A 336 13.98 -10.89 -2.95
CA THR A 336 14.90 -10.61 -1.84
C THR A 336 15.55 -11.86 -1.25
N MET A 337 15.37 -13.03 -1.89
CA MET A 337 16.06 -14.25 -1.50
C MET A 337 17.59 -14.05 -1.52
N PRO A 338 18.31 -14.47 -0.47
CA PRO A 338 19.77 -14.36 -0.43
C PRO A 338 20.48 -15.09 -1.58
N TYR A 339 19.95 -16.24 -2.00
CA TYR A 339 20.54 -17.09 -3.05
C TYR A 339 19.47 -17.62 -4.00
N LEU A 340 19.89 -18.13 -5.16
CA LEU A 340 19.00 -18.81 -6.09
C LEU A 340 18.42 -20.08 -5.44
N LEU A 341 17.17 -20.43 -5.79
CA LEU A 341 16.46 -21.58 -5.19
C LEU A 341 17.07 -22.93 -5.60
N ASP A 342 17.70 -23.00 -6.76
CA ASP A 342 18.33 -24.20 -7.33
C ASP A 342 19.80 -24.36 -6.92
N ASP A 343 20.31 -23.50 -6.04
CA ASP A 343 21.67 -23.59 -5.55
C ASP A 343 21.87 -24.87 -4.69
N PRO A 344 22.82 -25.76 -5.07
CA PRO A 344 23.04 -27.01 -4.35
C PRO A 344 23.78 -26.85 -3.02
N ASP A 345 24.34 -25.67 -2.70
CA ASP A 345 25.07 -25.45 -1.45
C ASP A 345 24.11 -25.52 -0.23
N PRO A 346 24.34 -26.44 0.73
CA PRO A 346 23.53 -26.54 1.94
C PRO A 346 23.46 -25.24 2.76
N GLN A 347 24.51 -24.42 2.76
CA GLN A 347 24.52 -23.12 3.45
C GLN A 347 23.59 -22.12 2.77
N HIS A 348 23.58 -22.08 1.44
CA HIS A 348 22.69 -21.22 0.66
C HIS A 348 21.22 -21.63 0.84
N GLN A 349 20.94 -22.94 0.82
CA GLN A 349 19.60 -23.48 1.11
C GLN A 349 19.14 -23.15 2.53
N SER A 350 20.03 -23.22 3.52
CA SER A 350 19.72 -22.82 4.90
C SER A 350 19.40 -21.33 5.01
N ALA A 351 20.17 -20.46 4.35
CA ALA A 351 19.92 -19.01 4.36
C ALA A 351 18.57 -18.65 3.70
N ASN A 352 18.24 -19.29 2.57
CA ASN A 352 16.93 -19.12 1.93
C ASN A 352 15.79 -19.63 2.83
N ARG A 353 15.99 -20.75 3.54
CA ARG A 353 15.03 -21.25 4.52
C ARG A 353 14.80 -20.27 5.65
N ASP A 354 15.86 -19.70 6.22
CA ASP A 354 15.77 -18.73 7.32
C ASP A 354 15.05 -17.46 6.86
N HIS A 355 15.34 -16.97 5.65
CA HIS A 355 14.63 -15.83 5.03
C HIS A 355 13.13 -16.11 4.86
N CYS A 356 12.76 -17.24 4.26
CA CYS A 356 11.35 -17.63 4.10
C CYS A 356 10.65 -17.80 5.44
N MET A 357 11.29 -18.43 6.41
CA MET A 357 10.71 -18.63 7.74
C MET A 357 10.51 -17.30 8.47
N ALA A 358 11.44 -16.36 8.36
CA ALA A 358 11.27 -15.03 8.92
C ALA A 358 10.04 -14.32 8.32
N TRP A 359 9.81 -14.45 7.00
CA TRP A 359 8.60 -13.90 6.37
C TRP A 359 7.32 -14.61 6.78
N LEU A 360 7.31 -15.95 6.80
CA LEU A 360 6.13 -16.72 7.20
C LEU A 360 5.76 -16.50 8.66
N GLU A 361 6.73 -16.30 9.54
CA GLU A 361 6.47 -15.98 10.94
C GLU A 361 5.68 -14.67 11.08
N ARG A 362 6.03 -13.67 10.25
CA ARG A 362 5.31 -12.40 10.20
C ARG A 362 3.90 -12.56 9.65
N LEU A 363 3.72 -13.46 8.67
CA LEU A 363 2.43 -13.76 8.05
C LEU A 363 1.58 -14.76 8.83
N ARG A 364 2.07 -15.28 9.97
CA ARG A 364 1.39 -16.31 10.77
C ARG A 364 -0.06 -15.95 11.14
N GLN A 365 -0.32 -14.67 11.39
CA GLN A 365 -1.64 -14.15 11.76
C GLN A 365 -2.37 -13.44 10.61
N ALA A 366 -1.81 -13.47 9.39
CA ALA A 366 -2.45 -12.92 8.21
C ALA A 366 -3.69 -13.75 7.82
N GLN A 367 -4.50 -13.25 6.89
CA GLN A 367 -5.67 -13.95 6.35
C GLN A 367 -5.23 -15.08 5.39
N LEU A 368 -4.56 -16.10 5.92
CA LEU A 368 -4.01 -17.22 5.15
C LEU A 368 -5.11 -18.07 4.47
N THR A 369 -6.36 -17.97 4.93
CA THR A 369 -7.52 -18.58 4.27
C THR A 369 -7.78 -18.02 2.87
N ALA A 370 -7.23 -16.85 2.54
CA ALA A 370 -7.30 -16.30 1.18
C ALA A 370 -6.42 -17.08 0.17
N LEU A 371 -5.51 -17.94 0.63
CA LEU A 371 -4.56 -18.65 -0.23
C LEU A 371 -5.17 -19.87 -0.91
N ASP A 372 -6.18 -20.48 -0.32
CA ASP A 372 -6.78 -21.72 -0.82
C ASP A 372 -7.67 -21.46 -2.04
N ALA A 373 -7.68 -22.40 -2.99
CA ALA A 373 -8.54 -22.37 -4.20
C ALA A 373 -9.97 -22.81 -3.92
N SER A 374 -10.29 -23.19 -2.67
CA SER A 374 -11.68 -23.26 -2.25
C SER A 374 -12.31 -21.90 -2.55
N GLY A 375 -13.27 -21.88 -3.49
CA GLY A 375 -14.12 -20.71 -3.70
C GLY A 375 -14.72 -20.28 -2.36
N PRO A 376 -15.36 -19.11 -2.25
CA PRO A 376 -16.03 -18.75 -1.01
C PRO A 376 -17.00 -19.89 -0.70
N GLU A 377 -16.61 -20.80 0.22
CA GLU A 377 -17.55 -21.67 0.88
C GLU A 377 -18.56 -20.67 1.37
N THR A 378 -19.74 -20.74 0.77
CA THR A 378 -20.81 -19.76 0.91
C THR A 378 -20.67 -19.12 2.27
N ILE A 379 -20.54 -17.79 2.33
CA ILE A 379 -20.66 -17.01 3.56
C ILE A 379 -22.09 -17.25 4.09
N ARG A 380 -22.33 -18.49 4.51
CA ARG A 380 -23.40 -19.00 5.33
C ARG A 380 -22.88 -18.62 6.68
N THR A 381 -23.36 -17.48 7.14
CA THR A 381 -23.53 -17.25 8.56
C THR A 381 -23.96 -18.58 9.18
N ALA A 382 -23.08 -19.20 9.96
CA ALA A 382 -23.50 -20.24 10.88
C ALA A 382 -24.67 -19.64 11.66
N GLY A 383 -25.81 -20.33 11.63
CA GLY A 383 -27.06 -19.81 12.16
C GLY A 383 -26.88 -19.38 13.61
N HIS A 384 -27.13 -18.10 13.87
CA HIS A 384 -27.60 -17.70 15.19
C HIS A 384 -29.09 -17.99 15.23
N HIS A 385 -29.42 -19.14 15.82
CA HIS A 385 -30.71 -19.37 16.47
C HIS A 385 -30.68 -18.74 17.87
#